data_AF-A0AAV4X8V3-F1
#
_entry.id   AF-A0AAV4X8V3-F1
#
_cell.length_a   1.000
_cell.length_b   1.000
_cell.length_c   1.000
_cell.angle_alpha   90.00
_cell.angle_beta   90.00
_cell.angle_gamma   90.00
#
_symmetry.space_group_name_H-M   'P 1'
#
loop_
_entity.id
_entity.type
_entity.pdbx_description
1 polymer ?
#
loop_
_entity_poly.entity_id
_entity_poly.type
_entity_poly.pdbx_seq_one_letter_code
_entity_poly.pdbx_strand_id
1 'polypeptide(L)'
;MTGYVYRTMQHNIIVASLEMSQIFQFPSGKDGDVKPGGIEGRLLEELSQILQFTYTLITPPDKQWGSKTDNGSWTGLIGLVNQGQADLALGLTGITQERQEVVDFTESYFVNERTFAIKFPDLAPRAFVYTHPFDVYTWIGISVLMFVMPLIFIKLTCSKRSYSHALSKTFGNLFGQSVTEREFKSKVLQGSWWYFSYLLSSSYSAVLASLLAVPLYNSAPTNFRELAIAVRKGEYKTLFPKGSAFIPDMLKSGKEDLISIAEKLTKMDGMPQLTNCLRKRILRITLLLWLLE
;
A
#
# COMPACT_ATOMS: atom_id res chain seq x y z
N MET A 1 49.88 -14.57 14.18
CA MET A 1 48.87 -15.64 13.99
C MET A 1 48.50 -16.19 15.36
N THR A 2 47.60 -15.51 16.05
CA THR A 2 47.04 -15.96 17.33
C THR A 2 45.88 -16.88 17.02
N GLY A 3 46.11 -18.18 17.17
CA GLY A 3 45.08 -19.20 17.02
C GLY A 3 44.10 -19.12 18.18
N TYR A 4 42.87 -18.70 17.89
CA TYR A 4 41.75 -18.94 18.79
C TYR A 4 41.47 -20.43 18.79
N VAL A 5 41.87 -21.09 19.87
CA VAL A 5 41.54 -22.48 20.15
C VAL A 5 40.03 -22.52 20.37
N TYR A 6 39.29 -22.97 19.35
CA TYR A 6 37.90 -23.39 19.52
C TYR A 6 37.89 -24.61 20.41
N ARG A 7 37.76 -24.37 21.72
CA ARG A 7 37.55 -25.42 22.71
C ARG A 7 36.16 -26.00 22.41
N THR A 8 36.14 -27.20 21.86
CA THR A 8 34.94 -28.02 21.64
C THR A 8 34.26 -28.32 22.97
N MET A 9 33.43 -27.39 23.42
CA MET A 9 32.42 -27.66 24.43
C MET A 9 31.09 -27.80 23.69
N GLN A 10 30.50 -28.99 23.80
CA GLN A 10 29.15 -29.31 23.35
C GLN A 10 28.13 -28.44 24.10
N HIS A 11 28.01 -27.16 23.73
CA HIS A 11 27.01 -26.28 24.32
C HIS A 11 25.68 -26.54 23.63
N ASN A 12 24.73 -27.04 24.41
CA ASN A 12 23.33 -26.94 24.05
C ASN A 12 22.86 -25.53 24.39
N ILE A 13 22.56 -24.73 23.38
CA ILE A 13 22.11 -23.35 23.56
C ILE A 13 20.59 -23.25 23.48
N ILE A 14 20.02 -22.31 24.23
CA ILE A 14 18.60 -22.02 24.20
C ILE A 14 18.35 -20.90 23.19
N VAL A 15 17.61 -21.21 22.13
CA VAL A 15 17.26 -20.27 21.07
C VAL A 15 15.79 -19.89 21.19
N ALA A 16 15.52 -18.62 21.47
CA ALA A 16 14.17 -18.09 21.49
C ALA A 16 13.75 -17.64 20.08
N SER A 17 12.55 -18.02 19.66
CA SER A 17 11.98 -17.54 18.39
C SER A 17 10.46 -17.41 18.40
N LEU A 18 9.92 -16.80 17.34
CA LEU A 18 8.49 -16.61 17.11
C LEU A 18 8.06 -17.35 15.85
N GLU A 19 6.96 -18.09 15.93
CA GLU A 19 6.36 -18.76 14.77
C GLU A 19 5.90 -17.72 13.74
N MET A 20 6.54 -17.73 12.58
CA MET A 20 6.28 -16.82 11.47
C MET A 20 6.40 -17.57 10.15
N SER A 21 5.29 -17.64 9.41
CA SER A 21 5.24 -18.31 8.11
C SER A 21 6.39 -17.85 7.20
N GLN A 22 7.12 -18.80 6.61
CA GLN A 22 8.31 -18.61 5.77
C GLN A 22 9.57 -18.08 6.46
N ILE A 23 9.47 -17.42 7.62
CA ILE A 23 10.63 -16.86 8.33
C ILE A 23 11.19 -17.88 9.31
N PHE A 24 10.37 -18.32 10.27
CA PHE A 24 10.76 -19.30 11.28
C PHE A 24 9.57 -20.20 11.59
N GLN A 25 9.72 -21.48 11.31
CA GLN A 25 8.68 -22.50 11.53
C GLN A 25 9.21 -23.51 12.54
N PHE A 26 8.51 -23.68 13.65
CA PHE A 26 8.91 -24.65 14.65
C PHE A 26 8.67 -26.08 14.13
N PRO A 27 9.55 -27.04 14.43
CA PRO A 27 9.37 -28.43 14.01
C PRO A 27 8.08 -29.00 14.59
N SER A 28 7.17 -29.46 13.73
CA SER A 28 5.85 -29.94 14.15
C SER A 28 5.88 -31.38 14.67
N GLY A 29 6.96 -32.13 14.39
CA GLY A 29 7.12 -33.54 14.76
C GLY A 29 6.15 -34.52 14.08
N LYS A 30 5.18 -34.02 13.29
CA LYS A 30 4.13 -34.81 12.62
C LYS A 30 4.54 -35.37 11.25
N ASP A 31 5.49 -34.71 10.57
CA ASP A 31 5.92 -35.04 9.20
C ASP A 31 7.37 -35.54 9.11
N GLY A 32 7.98 -35.93 10.25
CA GLY A 32 9.40 -36.27 10.31
C GLY A 32 10.35 -35.06 10.35
N ASP A 33 9.80 -33.84 10.32
CA ASP A 33 10.55 -32.60 10.54
C ASP A 33 11.03 -32.53 12.00
N VAL A 34 12.31 -32.85 12.20
CA VAL A 34 13.05 -32.66 13.44
C VAL A 34 13.65 -31.24 13.51
N LYS A 35 13.79 -30.57 12.36
CA LYS A 35 14.50 -29.30 12.20
C LYS A 35 13.54 -28.13 11.99
N PRO A 36 13.91 -26.91 12.43
CA PRO A 36 13.12 -25.73 12.17
C PRO A 36 13.10 -25.36 10.68
N GLY A 37 11.93 -24.97 10.19
CA GLY A 37 11.71 -24.51 8.82
C GLY A 37 11.81 -22.98 8.68
N GLY A 38 11.59 -22.50 7.45
CA GLY A 38 11.72 -21.08 7.11
C GLY A 38 13.17 -20.65 6.83
N ILE A 39 13.36 -19.36 6.56
CA ILE A 39 14.66 -18.76 6.25
C ILE A 39 15.57 -18.77 7.48
N GLU A 40 15.10 -18.26 8.62
CA GLU A 40 15.89 -18.21 9.87
C GLU A 40 16.04 -19.60 10.51
N GLY A 41 15.08 -20.51 10.32
CA GLY A 41 15.22 -21.90 10.77
C GLY A 41 16.33 -22.64 10.04
N ARG A 42 16.40 -22.49 8.71
CA ARG A 42 17.53 -23.01 7.91
C ARG A 42 18.85 -22.34 8.28
N LEU A 43 18.85 -21.02 8.49
CA LEU A 43 20.05 -20.31 8.96
C LEU A 43 20.57 -20.86 10.28
N LEU A 44 19.68 -21.09 11.26
CA LEU A 44 20.05 -21.67 12.55
C LEU A 44 20.67 -23.06 12.38
N GLU A 45 20.09 -23.88 11.51
CA GLU A 45 20.59 -25.21 11.23
C GLU A 45 21.99 -25.20 10.58
N GLU A 46 22.22 -24.33 9.61
CA GLU A 46 23.54 -24.15 8.99
C GLU A 46 24.58 -23.65 10.02
N LEU A 47 24.20 -22.69 10.86
CA LEU A 47 25.07 -22.19 11.93
C LEU A 47 25.40 -23.30 12.94
N SER A 48 24.43 -24.12 13.32
CA SER A 48 24.61 -25.27 14.22
C SER A 48 25.61 -26.27 13.64
N GLN A 49 25.55 -26.55 12.34
CA GLN A 49 26.47 -27.47 11.68
C GLN A 49 27.89 -26.90 11.57
N ILE A 50 28.03 -25.63 11.19
CA ILE A 50 29.33 -24.96 11.01
C ILE A 50 30.04 -24.76 12.36
N LEU A 51 29.31 -24.29 13.37
CA LEU A 51 29.86 -23.96 14.68
C LEU A 51 29.80 -25.13 15.67
N GLN A 52 29.24 -26.27 15.25
CA GLN A 52 29.18 -27.52 16.01
C GLN A 52 28.51 -27.39 17.39
N PHE A 53 27.37 -26.69 17.46
CA PHE A 53 26.55 -26.58 18.67
C PHE A 53 25.20 -27.30 18.50
N THR A 54 24.57 -27.64 19.61
CA THR A 54 23.19 -28.15 19.65
C THR A 54 22.26 -27.08 20.20
N TYR A 55 20.97 -27.12 19.88
CA TYR A 55 20.04 -26.09 20.32
C TYR A 55 18.70 -26.64 20.79
N THR A 56 18.06 -25.88 21.69
CA THR A 56 16.67 -26.07 22.11
C THR A 56 15.87 -24.83 21.78
N LEU A 57 14.70 -25.02 21.18
CA LEU A 57 13.86 -23.91 20.76
C LEU A 57 12.82 -23.58 21.83
N ILE A 58 12.69 -22.30 22.15
CA ILE A 58 11.63 -21.79 23.03
C ILE A 58 10.88 -20.63 22.38
N THR A 59 9.65 -20.39 22.82
CA THR A 59 8.84 -19.25 22.39
C THR A 59 8.49 -18.41 23.61
N PRO A 60 8.60 -17.07 23.53
CA PRO A 60 8.20 -16.22 24.64
C PRO A 60 6.70 -16.38 24.95
N PRO A 61 6.29 -16.42 26.23
CA PRO A 61 4.90 -16.66 26.61
C PRO A 61 3.90 -15.64 26.03
N ASP A 62 4.34 -14.39 25.86
CA ASP A 62 3.55 -13.29 25.31
C ASP A 62 3.52 -13.26 23.77
N LYS A 63 4.33 -14.10 23.11
CA LYS A 63 4.49 -14.16 21.65
C LYS A 63 4.86 -12.81 21.01
N GLN A 64 5.65 -12.00 21.71
CA GLN A 64 6.09 -10.69 21.24
C GLN A 64 7.61 -10.63 21.02
N TRP A 65 8.06 -9.68 20.21
CA TRP A 65 9.50 -9.40 20.07
C TRP A 65 10.08 -8.81 21.33
N GLY A 66 9.36 -7.90 21.98
CA GLY A 66 9.74 -7.34 23.26
C GLY A 66 9.67 -5.83 23.31
N SER A 67 9.12 -5.33 24.41
CA SER A 67 9.04 -3.91 24.73
C SER A 67 9.44 -3.68 26.18
N LYS A 68 10.00 -2.50 26.45
CA LYS A 68 10.27 -2.03 27.80
C LYS A 68 8.94 -1.82 28.54
N THR A 69 8.84 -2.39 29.73
CA THR A 69 7.71 -2.19 30.65
C THR A 69 7.97 -0.98 31.54
N ASP A 70 6.91 -0.49 32.19
CA ASP A 70 7.00 0.66 33.12
C ASP A 70 7.95 0.38 34.30
N ASN A 71 8.09 -0.88 34.68
CA ASN A 71 9.00 -1.34 35.73
C ASN A 71 10.46 -1.44 35.26
N GLY A 72 10.76 -1.06 34.01
CA GLY A 72 12.10 -1.13 33.41
C GLY A 72 12.50 -2.51 32.87
N SER A 73 11.74 -3.56 33.18
CA SER A 73 11.97 -4.91 32.63
C SER A 73 11.56 -5.02 31.16
N TRP A 74 12.10 -6.00 30.45
CA TRP A 74 11.79 -6.27 29.05
C TRP A 74 10.95 -7.53 28.88
N THR A 75 9.99 -7.48 27.95
CA THR A 75 9.13 -8.62 27.56
C THR A 75 9.61 -9.29 26.27
N GLY A 76 8.91 -10.33 25.80
CA GLY A 76 9.17 -10.97 24.52
C GLY A 76 10.55 -11.60 24.38
N LEU A 77 11.00 -11.75 23.12
CA LEU A 77 12.33 -12.26 22.78
C LEU A 77 13.46 -11.48 23.46
N ILE A 78 13.40 -10.14 23.45
CA ILE A 78 14.42 -9.29 24.11
C ILE A 78 14.46 -9.57 25.61
N GLY A 79 13.30 -9.74 26.25
CA GLY A 79 13.19 -10.08 27.66
C GLY A 79 13.82 -11.42 28.02
N LEU A 80 13.60 -12.45 27.20
CA LEU A 80 14.19 -13.78 27.44
C LEU A 80 15.71 -13.75 27.39
N VAL A 81 16.30 -13.04 26.43
CA VAL A 81 17.76 -12.91 26.31
C VAL A 81 18.33 -12.06 27.44
N ASN A 82 17.74 -10.89 27.71
CA ASN A 82 18.19 -10.00 28.79
C ASN A 82 18.14 -10.64 30.18
N GLN A 83 17.22 -11.60 30.40
CA GLN A 83 17.10 -12.32 31.67
C GLN A 83 17.93 -13.61 31.73
N GLY A 84 18.71 -13.93 30.69
CA GLY A 84 19.50 -15.16 30.61
C GLY A 84 18.66 -16.45 30.50
N GLN A 85 17.39 -16.34 30.09
CA GLN A 85 16.53 -17.51 29.84
C GLN A 85 16.72 -18.07 28.43
N ALA A 86 17.26 -17.28 27.51
CA ALA A 86 17.68 -17.69 26.17
C ALA A 86 19.09 -17.15 25.89
N ASP A 87 19.91 -17.95 25.22
CA ASP A 87 21.26 -17.56 24.80
C ASP A 87 21.25 -16.76 23.48
N LEU A 88 20.25 -17.04 22.62
CA LEU A 88 20.09 -16.42 21.31
C LEU A 88 18.61 -16.14 21.04
N ALA A 89 18.31 -15.06 20.32
CA ALA A 89 16.98 -14.81 19.76
C ALA A 89 17.03 -14.69 18.24
N LEU A 90 16.18 -15.45 17.54
CA LEU A 90 15.93 -15.34 16.10
C LEU A 90 14.46 -15.00 15.88
N GLY A 91 14.15 -14.20 14.86
CA GLY A 91 12.77 -13.81 14.60
C GLY A 91 12.64 -12.45 13.94
N LEU A 92 13.55 -12.03 13.06
CA LEU A 92 13.59 -10.67 12.49
C LEU A 92 13.49 -9.58 13.57
N THR A 93 14.31 -9.70 14.61
CA THR A 93 14.36 -8.75 15.72
C THR A 93 14.91 -7.42 15.23
N GLY A 94 14.06 -6.40 15.16
CA GLY A 94 14.49 -5.04 14.80
C GLY A 94 15.51 -4.48 15.79
N ILE A 95 16.63 -4.00 15.25
CA ILE A 95 17.70 -3.31 15.99
C ILE A 95 17.23 -1.89 16.29
N THR A 96 17.12 -1.53 17.57
CA THR A 96 16.81 -0.18 18.03
C THR A 96 17.75 0.20 19.17
N GLN A 97 17.97 1.50 19.36
CA GLN A 97 18.85 2.01 20.42
C GLN A 97 18.44 1.46 21.81
N GLU A 98 17.15 1.47 22.14
CA GLU A 98 16.67 0.98 23.43
C GLU A 98 16.94 -0.51 23.65
N ARG A 99 16.89 -1.32 22.58
CA ARG A 99 17.17 -2.76 22.68
C ARG A 99 18.67 -3.03 22.78
N GLN A 100 19.49 -2.25 22.07
CA GLN A 100 20.95 -2.33 22.14
C GLN A 100 21.52 -1.98 23.52
N GLU A 101 20.79 -1.24 24.35
CA GLU A 101 21.18 -0.96 25.74
C GLU A 101 21.12 -2.19 26.67
N VAL A 102 20.39 -3.25 26.27
CA VAL A 102 20.16 -4.43 27.13
C VAL A 102 20.57 -5.75 26.50
N VAL A 103 20.70 -5.81 25.17
CA VAL A 103 21.19 -7.00 24.45
C VAL A 103 22.11 -6.60 23.32
N ASP A 104 23.11 -7.44 23.05
CA ASP A 104 23.98 -7.27 21.88
C ASP A 104 23.32 -7.84 20.62
N PHE A 105 23.48 -7.14 19.50
CA PHE A 105 23.04 -7.59 18.18
C PHE A 105 24.23 -7.94 17.30
N THR A 106 24.06 -8.93 16.43
CA THR A 106 24.99 -9.16 15.33
C THR A 106 24.87 -8.07 14.28
N GLU A 107 25.78 -8.10 13.31
CA GLU A 107 25.57 -7.37 12.05
C GLU A 107 24.23 -7.77 11.42
N SER A 108 23.56 -6.80 10.81
CA SER A 108 22.28 -7.04 10.18
C SER A 108 22.48 -7.89 8.92
N TYR A 109 21.80 -9.03 8.87
CA TYR A 109 21.77 -9.87 7.67
C TYR A 109 20.61 -9.50 6.73
N PHE A 110 19.70 -8.62 7.14
CA PHE A 110 18.51 -8.26 6.37
C PHE A 110 18.05 -6.83 6.66
N VAL A 111 17.80 -6.05 5.61
CA VAL A 111 17.29 -4.66 5.72
C VAL A 111 15.91 -4.60 5.08
N ASN A 112 14.93 -4.16 5.87
CA ASN A 112 13.56 -4.00 5.42
C ASN A 112 13.19 -2.52 5.29
N GLU A 113 12.53 -2.18 4.19
CA GLU A 113 11.87 -0.89 4.05
C GLU A 113 10.56 -0.85 4.85
N ARG A 114 10.23 0.32 5.39
CA ARG A 114 8.97 0.52 6.11
C ARG A 114 7.86 0.75 5.10
N THR A 115 6.94 -0.20 5.03
CA THR A 115 5.75 -0.11 4.18
C THR A 115 4.49 -0.40 5.01
N PHE A 116 3.32 -0.23 4.39
CA PHE A 116 2.03 -0.56 4.99
C PHE A 116 1.19 -1.35 3.99
N ALA A 117 0.28 -2.16 4.53
CA ALA A 117 -0.70 -2.88 3.72
C ALA A 117 -2.10 -2.34 4.03
N ILE A 118 -2.88 -2.13 2.97
CA ILE A 118 -4.31 -1.79 3.05
C ILE A 118 -5.13 -2.86 2.33
N LYS A 119 -6.43 -2.89 2.62
CA LYS A 119 -7.38 -3.62 1.77
C LYS A 119 -7.27 -3.06 0.34
N PHE A 120 -7.21 -3.95 -0.64
CA PHE A 120 -7.25 -3.55 -2.04
C PHE A 120 -8.51 -2.70 -2.32
N PRO A 121 -8.39 -1.57 -3.04
CA PRO A 121 -9.49 -0.63 -3.21
C PRO A 121 -10.66 -1.26 -3.97
N ASP A 122 -11.87 -0.89 -3.57
CA ASP A 122 -13.08 -1.32 -4.28
C ASP A 122 -13.20 -0.59 -5.63
N LEU A 123 -13.92 -1.21 -6.57
CA LEU A 123 -14.18 -0.63 -7.89
C LEU A 123 -14.97 0.67 -7.79
N ALA A 124 -14.61 1.65 -8.60
CA ALA A 124 -15.34 2.90 -8.72
C ALA A 124 -16.74 2.66 -9.33
N PRO A 125 -17.78 3.41 -8.93
CA PRO A 125 -19.13 3.26 -9.45
C PRO A 125 -19.19 3.41 -10.98
N ARG A 126 -19.70 2.39 -11.68
CA ARG A 126 -19.81 2.42 -13.15
C ARG A 126 -20.82 3.45 -13.68
N ALA A 127 -21.77 3.89 -12.84
CA ALA A 127 -22.86 4.77 -13.25
C ALA A 127 -22.38 6.12 -13.80
N PHE A 128 -21.23 6.61 -13.35
CA PHE A 128 -20.69 7.92 -13.74
C PHE A 128 -19.43 7.83 -14.62
N VAL A 129 -19.11 6.66 -15.18
CA VAL A 129 -17.94 6.46 -16.05
C VAL A 129 -17.96 7.38 -17.26
N TYR A 130 -19.15 7.76 -17.75
CA TYR A 130 -19.30 8.67 -18.88
C TYR A 130 -18.89 10.12 -18.60
N THR A 131 -18.83 10.56 -17.34
CA THR A 131 -18.42 11.93 -16.98
C THR A 131 -16.93 12.02 -16.66
N HIS A 132 -16.28 10.89 -16.38
CA HIS A 132 -14.84 10.81 -16.06
C HIS A 132 -13.85 11.13 -17.20
N PRO A 133 -14.17 11.03 -18.51
CA PRO A 133 -13.17 11.30 -19.55
C PRO A 133 -12.61 12.73 -19.55
N PHE A 134 -13.35 13.69 -18.99
CA PHE A 134 -12.93 15.07 -18.87
C PHE A 134 -13.08 15.57 -17.43
N ASP A 135 -12.12 16.36 -16.98
CA ASP A 135 -12.20 17.04 -15.70
C ASP A 135 -13.35 18.06 -15.65
N VAL A 136 -13.79 18.39 -14.44
CA VAL A 136 -14.86 19.36 -14.21
C VAL A 136 -14.57 20.71 -14.88
N TYR A 137 -13.31 21.16 -14.87
CA TYR A 137 -12.91 22.40 -15.53
C TYR A 137 -13.07 22.34 -17.05
N THR A 138 -12.79 21.19 -17.67
CA THR A 138 -12.98 20.97 -19.11
C THR A 138 -14.46 20.96 -19.46
N TRP A 139 -15.31 20.32 -18.65
CA TRP A 139 -16.76 20.36 -18.81
C TRP A 139 -17.33 21.78 -18.71
N ILE A 140 -16.84 22.57 -17.75
CA ILE A 140 -17.19 23.99 -17.63
C ILE A 140 -16.73 24.75 -18.89
N GLY A 141 -15.51 24.51 -19.37
CA GLY A 141 -14.98 25.13 -20.58
C GLY A 141 -15.83 24.82 -21.83
N ILE A 142 -16.22 23.56 -22.04
CA ILE A 142 -17.11 23.13 -23.13
C ILE A 142 -18.46 23.84 -23.00
N SER A 143 -19.02 23.91 -21.78
CA SER A 143 -20.29 24.58 -21.51
C SER A 143 -20.23 26.07 -21.84
N VAL A 144 -19.17 26.77 -21.43
CA VAL A 144 -18.97 28.19 -21.74
C VAL A 144 -18.82 28.40 -23.25
N LEU A 145 -17.99 27.59 -23.92
CA LEU A 145 -17.80 27.66 -25.37
C LEU A 145 -19.12 27.47 -26.12
N MET A 146 -19.98 26.57 -25.65
CA MET A 146 -21.30 26.30 -26.24
C MET A 146 -22.21 27.53 -26.25
N PHE A 147 -22.15 28.39 -25.22
CA PHE A 147 -22.96 29.62 -25.18
C PHE A 147 -22.29 30.82 -25.86
N VAL A 148 -20.96 30.88 -25.86
CA VAL A 148 -20.18 32.01 -26.41
C VAL A 148 -20.02 31.92 -27.93
N MET A 149 -19.81 30.73 -28.49
CA MET A 149 -19.60 30.56 -29.94
C MET A 149 -20.77 31.04 -30.82
N PRO A 150 -22.06 30.81 -30.48
CA PRO A 150 -23.17 31.39 -31.23
C PRO A 150 -23.13 32.93 -31.26
N LEU A 151 -22.69 33.59 -30.18
CA LEU A 151 -22.55 35.06 -30.12
C LEU A 151 -21.45 35.54 -31.08
N ILE A 152 -20.32 34.85 -31.08
CA ILE A 152 -19.21 35.11 -32.00
C ILE A 152 -19.69 34.95 -33.45
N PHE A 153 -20.45 33.89 -33.74
CA PHE A 153 -20.95 33.60 -35.08
C PHE A 153 -21.92 34.68 -35.58
N ILE A 154 -22.82 35.15 -34.72
CA ILE A 154 -23.75 36.24 -35.04
C ILE A 154 -22.99 37.54 -35.32
N LYS A 155 -22.01 37.88 -34.47
CA LYS A 155 -21.23 39.13 -34.58
C LYS A 155 -20.32 39.14 -35.81
N LEU A 156 -19.60 38.05 -36.09
CA LEU A 156 -18.68 37.95 -37.23
C LEU A 156 -19.39 37.82 -38.59
N THR A 157 -20.58 37.23 -38.61
CA THR A 157 -21.39 37.07 -39.83
C THR A 157 -22.35 38.25 -40.05
N CYS A 158 -22.40 39.21 -39.13
CA CYS A 158 -23.40 40.30 -39.10
C CYS A 158 -24.84 39.79 -39.35
N SER A 159 -25.15 38.61 -38.83
CA SER A 159 -26.40 37.92 -39.13
C SER A 159 -27.55 38.50 -38.30
N LYS A 160 -28.71 38.75 -38.92
CA LYS A 160 -29.95 39.13 -38.20
C LYS A 160 -30.66 37.94 -37.54
N ARG A 161 -30.05 36.76 -37.53
CA ARG A 161 -30.64 35.54 -36.96
C ARG A 161 -30.71 35.63 -35.42
N SER A 162 -31.75 35.03 -34.85
CA SER A 162 -31.91 34.93 -33.39
C SER A 162 -30.78 34.09 -32.77
N TYR A 163 -30.39 34.44 -31.54
CA TYR A 163 -29.43 33.67 -30.75
C TYR A 163 -29.82 32.21 -30.60
N SER A 164 -31.12 31.95 -30.35
CA SER A 164 -31.66 30.59 -30.21
C SER A 164 -31.35 29.73 -31.43
N HIS A 165 -31.53 30.26 -32.63
CA HIS A 165 -31.26 29.55 -33.88
C HIS A 165 -29.75 29.28 -34.07
N ALA A 166 -28.89 30.23 -33.71
CA ALA A 166 -27.44 30.02 -33.74
C ALA A 166 -26.98 28.99 -32.70
N LEU A 167 -27.60 28.98 -31.52
CA LEU A 167 -27.35 28.02 -30.46
C LEU A 167 -27.77 26.61 -30.88
N SER A 168 -29.01 26.42 -31.35
CA SER A 168 -29.48 25.11 -31.84
C SER A 168 -28.59 24.56 -32.95
N LYS A 169 -28.09 25.43 -33.83
CA LYS A 169 -27.18 25.05 -34.91
C LYS A 169 -25.80 24.60 -34.40
N THR A 170 -25.16 25.39 -33.53
CA THR A 170 -23.84 25.06 -32.97
C THR A 170 -23.91 23.83 -32.08
N PHE A 171 -25.01 23.66 -31.33
CA PHE A 171 -25.33 22.47 -30.56
C PHE A 171 -25.54 21.23 -31.45
N GLY A 172 -26.32 21.35 -32.53
CA GLY A 172 -26.53 20.26 -33.49
C GLY A 172 -25.23 19.77 -34.13
N ASN A 173 -24.33 20.69 -34.47
CA ASN A 173 -23.00 20.34 -35.02
C ASN A 173 -22.15 19.51 -34.03
N LEU A 174 -22.31 19.70 -32.72
CA LEU A 174 -21.61 18.91 -31.70
C LEU A 174 -22.05 17.43 -31.72
N PHE A 175 -23.32 17.17 -32.07
CA PHE A 175 -23.85 15.83 -32.28
C PHE A 175 -23.65 15.31 -33.71
N GLY A 176 -22.80 15.96 -34.50
CA GLY A 176 -22.49 15.55 -35.88
C GLY A 176 -23.58 15.88 -36.90
N GLN A 177 -24.54 16.77 -36.58
CA GLN A 177 -25.51 17.22 -37.58
C GLN A 177 -24.81 18.12 -38.61
N SER A 178 -25.05 17.85 -39.90
CA SER A 178 -24.57 18.69 -40.99
C SER A 178 -25.57 19.82 -41.24
N VAL A 179 -25.11 21.07 -41.16
CA VAL A 179 -25.93 22.24 -41.50
C VAL A 179 -25.28 23.01 -42.63
N THR A 180 -25.99 23.16 -43.74
CA THR A 180 -25.49 23.87 -44.93
C THR A 180 -25.55 25.39 -44.75
N GLU A 181 -24.48 26.10 -45.12
CA GLU A 181 -24.46 27.57 -45.21
C GLU A 181 -24.20 28.05 -46.63
N ARG A 182 -24.78 29.20 -46.97
CA ARG A 182 -24.67 29.80 -48.30
C ARG A 182 -23.41 30.66 -48.46
N GLU A 183 -23.02 31.38 -47.40
CA GLU A 183 -21.93 32.36 -47.44
C GLU A 183 -20.56 31.79 -47.09
N PHE A 184 -19.50 32.24 -47.76
CA PHE A 184 -18.13 31.76 -47.53
C PHE A 184 -17.62 32.00 -46.10
N LYS A 185 -17.89 33.18 -45.53
CA LYS A 185 -17.49 33.51 -44.13
C LYS A 185 -18.11 32.54 -43.12
N SER A 186 -19.40 32.27 -43.29
CA SER A 186 -20.16 31.32 -42.47
C SER A 186 -19.67 29.88 -42.64
N LYS A 187 -19.27 29.48 -43.87
CA LYS A 187 -18.67 28.17 -44.16
C LYS A 187 -17.33 27.96 -43.45
N VAL A 188 -16.43 28.95 -43.47
CA VAL A 188 -15.12 28.86 -42.80
C VAL A 188 -15.31 28.72 -41.29
N LEU A 189 -16.18 29.56 -40.72
CA LEU A 189 -16.44 29.58 -39.28
C LEU A 189 -17.17 28.31 -38.80
N GLN A 190 -18.09 27.78 -39.61
CA GLN A 190 -18.73 26.51 -39.34
C GLN A 190 -17.77 25.33 -39.52
N GLY A 191 -16.89 25.38 -40.52
CA GLY A 191 -15.87 24.35 -40.75
C GLY A 191 -14.89 24.24 -39.59
N SER A 192 -14.44 25.37 -39.03
CA SER A 192 -13.57 25.35 -37.85
C SER A 192 -14.28 24.80 -36.62
N TRP A 193 -15.56 25.16 -36.40
CA TRP A 193 -16.35 24.60 -35.30
C TRP A 193 -16.66 23.11 -35.47
N TRP A 194 -16.90 22.67 -36.70
CA TRP A 194 -17.08 21.25 -37.01
C TRP A 194 -15.80 20.47 -36.73
N TYR A 195 -14.64 20.97 -37.16
CA TYR A 195 -13.34 20.36 -36.87
C TYR A 195 -13.07 20.29 -35.36
N PHE A 196 -13.34 21.38 -34.63
CA PHE A 196 -13.25 21.38 -33.16
C PHE A 196 -14.19 20.34 -32.51
N SER A 197 -15.44 20.28 -32.94
CA SER A 197 -16.43 19.33 -32.42
C SER A 197 -16.01 17.88 -32.69
N TYR A 198 -15.46 17.60 -33.87
CA TYR A 198 -14.92 16.30 -34.25
C TYR A 198 -13.73 15.92 -33.35
N LEU A 199 -12.77 16.83 -33.16
CA LEU A 199 -11.64 16.60 -32.26
C LEU A 199 -12.10 16.31 -30.83
N LEU A 200 -13.04 17.10 -30.31
CA LEU A 200 -13.57 16.92 -28.97
C LEU A 200 -14.26 15.55 -28.79
N SER A 201 -15.11 15.16 -29.74
CA SER A 201 -15.79 13.86 -29.73
C SER A 201 -14.81 12.69 -29.85
N SER A 202 -13.78 12.83 -30.70
CA SER A 202 -12.74 11.81 -30.87
C SER A 202 -11.92 11.63 -29.60
N SER A 203 -11.50 12.72 -28.96
CA SER A 203 -10.77 12.69 -27.69
C SER A 203 -11.61 12.08 -26.57
N TYR A 204 -12.88 12.48 -26.46
CA TYR A 204 -13.81 11.90 -25.48
C TYR A 204 -13.94 10.38 -25.68
N SER A 205 -14.16 9.93 -26.91
CA SER A 205 -14.33 8.51 -27.23
C SER A 205 -13.07 7.70 -26.95
N ALA A 206 -11.89 8.25 -27.27
CA ALA A 206 -10.61 7.60 -27.00
C ALA A 206 -10.33 7.42 -25.50
N VAL A 207 -10.58 8.46 -24.69
CA VAL A 207 -10.40 8.39 -23.24
C VAL A 207 -11.46 7.50 -22.60
N LEU A 208 -12.71 7.57 -23.05
CA LEU A 208 -13.75 6.67 -22.56
C LEU A 208 -13.39 5.21 -22.85
N ALA A 209 -12.87 4.91 -24.04
CA ALA A 209 -12.42 3.56 -24.40
C ALA A 209 -11.29 3.08 -23.49
N SER A 210 -10.31 3.94 -23.15
CA SER A 210 -9.24 3.56 -22.22
C SER A 210 -9.75 3.33 -20.80
N LEU A 211 -10.70 4.14 -20.32
CA LEU A 211 -11.34 3.97 -19.02
C LEU A 211 -12.24 2.73 -18.93
N LEU A 212 -12.80 2.28 -20.05
CA LEU A 212 -13.59 1.04 -20.10
C LEU A 212 -12.68 -0.20 -20.20
N ALA A 213 -11.47 -0.05 -20.76
CA ALA A 213 -10.50 -1.14 -20.85
C ALA A 213 -9.88 -1.49 -19.49
N VAL A 214 -9.63 -0.50 -18.63
CA VAL A 214 -9.02 -0.70 -17.31
C VAL A 214 -10.02 -0.35 -16.22
N PRO A 215 -10.32 -1.26 -15.28
CA PRO A 215 -11.23 -0.96 -14.17
C PRO A 215 -10.69 0.19 -13.32
N LEU A 216 -11.53 1.20 -13.11
CA LEU A 216 -11.26 2.29 -12.18
C LEU A 216 -11.45 1.81 -10.74
N TYR A 217 -10.46 2.07 -9.90
CA TYR A 217 -10.50 1.81 -8.46
C TYR A 217 -10.70 3.11 -7.69
N ASN A 218 -11.31 3.02 -6.52
CA ASN A 218 -11.40 4.14 -5.60
C ASN A 218 -9.99 4.56 -5.14
N SER A 219 -9.81 5.87 -4.89
CA SER A 219 -8.56 6.40 -4.38
C SER A 219 -8.22 5.75 -3.04
N ALA A 220 -7.02 5.19 -2.96
CA ALA A 220 -6.45 4.59 -1.77
C ALA A 220 -5.12 5.28 -1.44
N PRO A 221 -4.77 5.40 -0.15
CA PRO A 221 -3.53 6.05 0.25
C PRO A 221 -2.33 5.25 -0.28
N THR A 222 -1.47 5.90 -1.05
CA THR A 222 -0.27 5.30 -1.65
C THR A 222 0.99 5.59 -0.85
N ASN A 223 0.97 6.64 -0.04
CA ASN A 223 2.09 7.11 0.76
C ASN A 223 1.68 7.38 2.21
N PHE A 224 2.67 7.48 3.10
CA PHE A 224 2.43 7.69 4.54
C PHE A 224 1.72 9.02 4.84
N ARG A 225 1.89 10.04 4.00
CA ARG A 225 1.21 11.34 4.18
C ARG A 225 -0.28 11.22 3.91
N GLU A 226 -0.67 10.62 2.80
CA GLU A 226 -2.06 10.29 2.46
C GLU A 226 -2.68 9.37 3.51
N LEU A 227 -1.93 8.36 3.97
CA LEU A 227 -2.36 7.47 5.04
C LEU A 227 -2.60 8.25 6.34
N ALA A 228 -1.70 9.15 6.73
CA ALA A 228 -1.87 9.98 7.93
C ALA A 228 -3.13 10.84 7.84
N ILE A 229 -3.40 11.45 6.68
CA ILE A 229 -4.62 12.23 6.44
C ILE A 229 -5.87 11.32 6.55
N ALA A 230 -5.85 10.15 5.92
CA ALA A 230 -6.97 9.23 5.91
C ALA A 230 -7.28 8.66 7.31
N VAL A 231 -6.24 8.38 8.11
CA VAL A 231 -6.36 7.98 9.53
C VAL A 231 -6.84 9.14 10.39
N ARG A 232 -6.40 10.37 10.12
CA ARG A 232 -6.88 11.57 10.84
C ARG A 232 -8.37 11.80 10.61
N LYS A 233 -8.85 11.58 9.38
CA LYS A 233 -10.27 11.63 9.01
C LYS A 233 -11.11 10.48 9.58
N GLY A 234 -10.47 9.42 10.09
CA GLY A 234 -11.15 8.24 10.63
C GLY A 234 -11.63 7.24 9.57
N GLU A 235 -11.16 7.38 8.32
CA GLU A 235 -11.51 6.46 7.22
C GLU A 235 -10.79 5.12 7.35
N TYR A 236 -9.58 5.13 7.93
CA TYR A 236 -8.74 3.94 8.12
C TYR A 236 -8.41 3.75 9.60
N LYS A 237 -8.45 2.49 10.03
CA LYS A 237 -7.94 2.05 11.33
C LYS A 237 -6.59 1.36 11.13
N THR A 238 -5.55 1.86 11.80
CA THR A 238 -4.21 1.28 11.74
C THR A 238 -4.01 0.25 12.84
N LEU A 239 -3.35 -0.85 12.48
CA LEU A 239 -3.16 -2.01 13.32
C LEU A 239 -1.70 -2.43 13.28
N PHE A 240 -1.10 -2.66 14.45
CA PHE A 240 0.29 -3.10 14.57
C PHE A 240 0.45 -4.16 15.66
N PRO A 241 1.33 -5.17 15.48
CA PRO A 241 1.64 -6.14 16.52
C PRO A 241 2.28 -5.48 17.75
N LYS A 242 1.86 -5.90 18.96
CA LYS A 242 2.49 -5.52 20.22
C LYS A 242 3.95 -5.97 20.29
N GLY A 243 4.76 -5.21 21.02
CA GLY A 243 6.18 -5.48 21.21
C GLY A 243 7.06 -5.31 19.97
N SER A 244 6.53 -4.78 18.86
CA SER A 244 7.30 -4.48 17.65
C SER A 244 8.21 -3.25 17.85
N ALA A 245 9.39 -3.28 17.22
CA ALA A 245 10.33 -2.16 17.14
C ALA A 245 9.77 -0.94 16.36
N PHE A 246 8.77 -1.16 15.49
CA PHE A 246 8.29 -0.09 14.61
C PHE A 246 7.61 1.06 15.35
N ILE A 247 6.87 0.76 16.43
CA ILE A 247 6.08 1.77 17.14
C ILE A 247 6.97 2.82 17.82
N PRO A 248 7.96 2.44 18.67
CA PRO A 248 8.90 3.40 19.24
C PRO A 248 9.64 4.21 18.18
N ASP A 249 10.08 3.56 17.11
CA ASP A 249 10.81 4.22 16.04
C ASP A 249 9.96 5.25 15.28
N MET A 250 8.67 4.96 15.04
CA MET A 250 7.76 5.91 14.41
C MET A 250 7.57 7.16 15.27
N LEU A 251 7.40 6.98 16.59
CA LEU A 251 7.26 8.07 17.55
C LEU A 251 8.53 8.93 17.64
N LYS A 252 9.72 8.34 17.45
CA LYS A 252 11.02 9.03 17.47
C LYS A 252 11.47 9.60 16.12
N SER A 253 10.79 9.25 15.03
CA SER A 253 11.23 9.56 13.66
C SER A 253 11.27 11.05 13.30
N GLY A 254 10.72 11.93 14.14
CA GLY A 254 10.62 13.38 13.89
C GLY A 254 9.63 13.77 12.78
N LYS A 255 8.95 12.79 12.14
CA LYS A 255 7.97 13.03 11.08
C LYS A 255 6.56 13.07 11.65
N GLU A 256 5.90 14.22 11.57
CA GLU A 256 4.53 14.42 12.09
C GLU A 256 3.51 13.42 11.54
N ASP A 257 3.64 13.04 10.26
CA ASP A 257 2.75 12.06 9.62
C ASP A 257 2.84 10.70 10.34
N LEU A 258 4.06 10.21 10.57
CA LEU A 258 4.30 8.92 11.24
C LEU A 258 3.92 8.96 12.72
N ILE A 259 4.21 10.06 13.40
CA ILE A 259 3.83 10.25 14.81
C ILE A 259 2.31 10.22 14.92
N SER A 260 1.59 10.93 14.06
CA SER A 260 0.12 10.97 14.10
C SER A 260 -0.53 9.62 13.77
N ILE A 261 0.09 8.82 12.90
CA ILE A 261 -0.32 7.44 12.66
C ILE A 261 -0.05 6.58 13.90
N ALA A 262 1.10 6.79 14.54
CA ALA A 262 1.52 6.01 15.69
C ALA A 262 0.64 6.28 16.92
N GLU A 263 0.25 7.52 17.18
CA GLU A 263 -0.64 7.87 18.28
C GLU A 263 -2.04 7.25 18.14
N LYS A 264 -2.52 7.11 16.90
CA LYS A 264 -3.83 6.52 16.59
C LYS A 264 -3.81 5.00 16.36
N LEU A 265 -2.65 4.36 16.50
CA LEU A 265 -2.52 2.93 16.23
C LEU A 265 -3.21 2.10 17.30
N THR A 266 -3.90 1.04 16.88
CA THR A 266 -4.38 0.00 17.80
C THR A 266 -3.39 -1.16 17.84
N LYS A 267 -2.86 -1.43 19.05
CA LYS A 267 -1.91 -2.52 19.27
C LYS A 267 -2.64 -3.87 19.33
N MET A 268 -2.19 -4.85 18.55
CA MET A 268 -2.78 -6.20 18.48
C MET A 268 -1.91 -7.26 19.15
N ASP A 269 -2.56 -8.28 19.71
CA ASP A 269 -1.89 -9.46 20.26
C ASP A 269 -1.50 -10.43 19.13
N GLY A 270 -0.20 -10.63 18.93
CA GLY A 270 0.36 -11.50 17.89
C GLY A 270 0.32 -10.91 16.47
N MET A 271 0.98 -11.59 15.53
CA MET A 271 0.85 -11.26 14.11
C MET A 271 -0.49 -11.75 13.56
N PRO A 272 -1.25 -10.91 12.83
CA PRO A 272 -2.42 -11.39 12.12
C PRO A 272 -1.97 -12.39 11.08
N GLN A 273 -2.51 -13.61 11.12
CA GLN A 273 -2.48 -14.45 9.94
C GLN A 273 -3.23 -13.68 8.85
N LEU A 274 -2.50 -13.13 7.88
CA LEU A 274 -3.06 -12.28 6.81
C LEU A 274 -4.26 -12.97 6.14
N THR A 275 -4.20 -14.29 6.05
CA THR A 275 -5.26 -15.19 5.60
C THR A 275 -6.58 -15.01 6.36
N ASN A 276 -6.58 -14.86 7.68
CA ASN A 276 -7.79 -14.71 8.49
C ASN A 276 -8.34 -13.29 8.52
N CYS A 277 -7.48 -12.26 8.45
CA CYS A 277 -7.90 -10.87 8.33
C CYS A 277 -8.57 -10.59 6.97
N LEU A 278 -8.09 -11.22 5.89
CA LEU A 278 -8.72 -11.14 4.57
C LEU A 278 -9.97 -12.03 4.44
N ARG A 279 -10.04 -13.15 5.19
CA ARG A 279 -11.13 -14.13 5.09
C ARG A 279 -12.42 -13.71 5.80
N LYS A 280 -12.39 -12.83 6.81
CA LYS A 280 -13.56 -12.62 7.69
C LYS A 280 -14.61 -11.59 7.22
N ARG A 281 -14.43 -10.89 6.09
CA ARG A 281 -15.53 -10.14 5.45
C ARG A 281 -15.27 -9.99 3.95
N ILE A 282 -15.73 -10.99 3.19
CA ILE A 282 -16.52 -10.88 1.95
C ILE A 282 -16.46 -12.26 1.27
N LEU A 283 -17.60 -12.94 1.30
CA LEU A 283 -17.97 -13.96 0.33
C LEU A 283 -17.95 -13.31 -1.06
N ARG A 284 -16.85 -13.48 -1.82
CA ARG A 284 -16.85 -13.81 -3.25
C ARG A 284 -15.47 -13.63 -3.90
N ILE A 285 -15.02 -14.76 -4.44
CA ILE A 285 -14.05 -14.97 -5.51
C ILE A 285 -12.58 -15.08 -5.07
N THR A 286 -12.22 -16.34 -4.85
CA THR A 286 -10.93 -16.99 -5.04
C THR A 286 -10.21 -16.55 -6.32
N LEU A 287 -8.94 -16.16 -6.22
CA LEU A 287 -7.89 -16.83 -7.00
C LEU A 287 -6.56 -16.78 -6.25
N LEU A 288 -6.06 -17.96 -5.95
CA LEU A 288 -4.68 -18.26 -5.58
C LEU A 288 -3.76 -17.90 -6.74
N LEU A 289 -2.64 -17.25 -6.46
CA LEU A 289 -1.37 -17.50 -7.13
C LEU A 289 -0.26 -17.21 -6.12
N TRP A 290 0.18 -18.29 -5.46
CA TRP A 290 1.52 -18.41 -4.92
C TRP A 290 2.45 -18.84 -6.07
N LEU A 291 3.71 -18.41 -5.99
CA LEU A 291 4.90 -18.91 -6.72
C LEU A 291 5.09 -18.42 -8.18
N LEU A 292 5.99 -17.45 -8.37
CA LEU A 292 7.22 -17.56 -9.17
C LEU A 292 7.87 -16.18 -9.32
N GLU A 293 8.79 -15.85 -8.41
CA GLU A 293 10.18 -15.39 -8.62
C GLU A 293 10.82 -15.10 -7.25
#